data_AF-A0A1I8EDZ3-F1
#
_entry.id   AF-A0A1I8EDZ3-F1
#
_cell.length_a   1.000
_cell.length_b   1.000
_cell.length_c   1.000
_cell.angle_alpha   90.00
_cell.angle_beta   90.00
_cell.angle_gamma   90.00
#
_symmetry.space_group_name_H-M   'P 1'
#
loop_
_entity.id
_entity.type
_entity.pdbx_description
1 polymer ?
#
loop_
_entity_poly.entity_id
_entity_poly.type
_entity_poly.pdbx_seq_one_letter_code
_entity_poly.pdbx_strand_id
1 'polypeptide(L)'
;MPPVPSIPPALTGSKEGTFAFLTVRDRWPKILGKIVDQVHRYRHAHIAVHGEVGEKDIKWILSQLSELSYLVSTDKPLQDLSDHGENVSIWNEELRELRIKKGTEQVTWYRCDWLFAECFLYRQIMSLFLKTTTLKQFDPFASQKQSSFIGW
;
A
#
# COMPACT_ATOMS: atom_id res chain seq x y z
N MET A 1 -11.63 28.31 31.65
CA MET A 1 -11.54 26.97 31.06
C MET A 1 -10.16 26.41 31.38
N PRO A 2 -10.02 25.17 31.87
CA PRO A 2 -8.72 24.53 31.94
C PRO A 2 -8.13 24.45 30.52
N PRO A 3 -6.80 24.59 30.35
CA PRO A 3 -6.17 24.46 29.05
C PRO A 3 -6.47 23.06 28.49
N VAL A 4 -7.01 23.00 27.28
CA VAL A 4 -7.20 21.74 26.55
C VAL A 4 -5.81 21.09 26.46
N PRO A 5 -5.63 19.84 26.91
CA PRO A 5 -4.36 19.15 26.78
C PRO A 5 -3.94 19.15 25.31
N SER A 6 -2.74 19.63 25.02
CA SER A 6 -2.17 19.57 23.67
C SER A 6 -2.15 18.12 23.20
N ILE A 7 -2.77 17.84 22.05
CA ILE A 7 -2.79 16.49 21.47
C ILE A 7 -1.34 16.13 21.11
N PRO A 8 -0.79 15.00 21.59
CA PRO A 8 0.55 14.57 21.23
C PRO A 8 0.70 14.39 19.71
N PRO A 9 1.90 14.59 19.16
CA PRO A 9 2.15 14.36 17.75
C PRO A 9 1.88 12.90 17.38
N ALA A 10 1.39 12.68 16.16
CA ALA A 10 1.21 11.34 15.62
C ALA A 10 2.56 10.59 15.53
N LEU A 11 2.50 9.27 15.64
CA LEU A 11 3.66 8.42 15.37
C LEU A 11 4.02 8.50 13.89
N THR A 12 5.31 8.57 13.57
CA THR A 12 5.82 8.58 12.20
C THR A 12 6.86 7.48 12.02
N GLY A 13 7.08 7.09 10.77
CA GLY A 13 8.13 6.16 10.39
C GLY A 13 9.54 6.77 10.42
N SER A 14 9.72 8.04 10.76
CA SER A 14 11.01 8.76 10.66
C SER A 14 11.87 8.70 11.92
N LYS A 15 11.32 8.26 13.06
CA LYS A 15 12.06 8.20 14.33
C LYS A 15 12.66 6.82 14.56
N GLU A 16 13.97 6.70 14.38
CA GLU A 16 14.72 5.46 14.64
C GLU A 16 14.48 4.92 16.06
N GLY A 17 14.55 3.60 16.20
CA GLY A 17 14.28 2.90 17.46
C GLY A 17 12.80 2.76 17.82
N THR A 18 11.88 3.40 17.08
CA THR A 18 10.44 3.20 17.29
C THR A 18 9.91 2.00 16.50
N PHE A 19 8.79 1.43 16.97
CA PHE A 19 8.08 0.37 16.26
C PHE A 19 7.49 0.85 14.92
N ALA A 20 7.11 2.13 14.83
CA ALA A 20 6.66 2.73 13.58
C ALA A 20 7.79 2.72 12.53
N PHE A 21 8.99 3.19 12.89
CA PHE A 21 10.17 3.11 12.02
C PHE A 21 10.49 1.68 11.59
N LEU A 22 10.49 0.72 12.52
CA LEU A 22 10.67 -0.71 12.20
C LEU A 22 9.62 -1.22 11.20
N THR A 23 8.37 -0.80 11.39
CA THR A 23 7.25 -1.22 10.53
C THR A 23 7.40 -0.66 9.12
N VAL A 24 7.66 0.64 8.99
CA VAL A 24 7.85 1.28 7.68
C VAL A 24 9.08 0.71 6.96
N ARG A 25 10.21 0.57 7.66
CA ARG A 25 11.48 0.12 7.07
C ARG A 25 11.48 -1.36 6.68
N ASP A 26 11.00 -2.24 7.57
CA ASP A 26 11.20 -3.68 7.38
C ASP A 26 9.91 -4.42 7.05
N ARG A 27 8.78 -4.03 7.66
CA ARG A 27 7.54 -4.81 7.56
C ARG A 27 6.78 -4.50 6.27
N TRP A 28 6.66 -3.23 5.89
CA TRP A 28 5.98 -2.86 4.64
C TRP A 28 6.65 -3.45 3.40
N PRO A 29 7.99 -3.38 3.21
CA PRO A 29 8.63 -4.05 2.08
C PRO A 29 8.46 -5.57 2.09
N LYS A 30 8.50 -6.21 3.28
CA LYS A 30 8.23 -7.66 3.39
C LYS A 30 6.79 -8.01 3.00
N ILE A 31 5.82 -7.16 3.32
CA ILE A 31 4.42 -7.36 2.91
C ILE A 31 4.32 -7.27 1.38
N LEU A 32 4.89 -6.23 0.77
CA LEU A 32 4.89 -6.07 -0.69
C LEU A 32 5.60 -7.23 -1.39
N GLY A 33 6.76 -7.66 -0.88
CA GLY A 33 7.47 -8.82 -1.41
C GLY A 33 6.63 -10.10 -1.36
N LYS A 34 5.94 -10.36 -0.24
CA LYS A 34 5.01 -11.50 -0.15
C LYS A 34 3.88 -11.42 -1.18
N ILE A 35 3.34 -10.24 -1.45
CA ILE A 35 2.29 -10.05 -2.46
C ILE A 35 2.84 -10.37 -3.85
N VAL A 36 4.03 -9.88 -4.18
CA VAL A 36 4.73 -10.22 -5.42
C VAL A 36 4.90 -11.73 -5.57
N ASP A 37 5.36 -12.42 -4.52
CA ASP A 37 5.50 -13.88 -4.53
C ASP A 37 4.18 -14.63 -4.74
N GLN A 38 3.07 -14.10 -4.20
CA GLN A 38 1.74 -14.68 -4.38
C GLN A 38 1.26 -14.52 -5.82
N VAL A 39 1.38 -13.32 -6.39
CA VAL A 39 1.03 -13.06 -7.81
C VAL A 39 1.89 -13.93 -8.73
N HIS A 40 3.20 -14.03 -8.45
CA HIS A 40 4.10 -14.84 -9.26
C HIS A 40 3.74 -16.32 -9.23
N ARG A 41 3.32 -16.88 -8.09
CA ARG A 41 2.84 -18.27 -8.00
C ARG A 41 1.51 -18.48 -8.73
N TYR A 42 0.61 -17.50 -8.66
CA TYR A 42 -0.71 -17.56 -9.31
C TYR A 42 -0.65 -17.39 -10.83
N ARG A 43 0.44 -16.80 -11.37
CA ARG A 43 0.54 -16.40 -12.79
C ARG A 43 0.14 -17.47 -13.80
N HIS A 44 0.62 -18.71 -13.65
CA HIS A 44 0.41 -19.74 -14.67
C HIS A 44 -1.05 -20.17 -14.74
N ALA A 45 -1.70 -20.31 -13.58
CA ALA A 45 -3.12 -20.61 -13.51
C ALA A 45 -3.96 -19.47 -14.10
N HIS A 46 -3.61 -18.23 -13.80
CA HIS A 46 -4.32 -17.05 -14.32
C HIS A 46 -4.20 -16.91 -15.85
N ILE A 47 -2.99 -17.09 -16.39
CA ILE A 47 -2.73 -17.01 -17.83
C ILE A 47 -3.44 -18.15 -18.58
N ALA A 48 -3.51 -19.35 -17.99
CA ALA A 48 -4.25 -20.45 -18.61
C ALA A 48 -5.75 -20.15 -18.78
N VAL A 49 -6.35 -19.36 -17.87
CA VAL A 49 -7.77 -18.98 -17.91
C VAL A 49 -8.01 -17.74 -18.78
N HIS A 50 -7.14 -16.73 -18.70
CA HIS A 50 -7.36 -15.40 -19.29
C HIS A 50 -6.47 -15.09 -20.51
N GLY A 51 -5.60 -16.03 -20.92
CA GLY A 51 -4.73 -15.89 -22.08
C GLY A 51 -3.82 -14.66 -22.03
N GLU A 52 -3.67 -14.00 -23.16
CA GLU A 52 -2.80 -12.82 -23.34
C GLU A 52 -3.18 -11.66 -22.42
N VAL A 53 -4.48 -11.43 -22.18
CA VAL A 53 -4.95 -10.36 -21.29
C VAL A 53 -4.51 -10.64 -19.85
N GLY A 54 -4.61 -11.89 -19.40
CA GLY A 54 -4.11 -12.32 -18.10
C GLY A 54 -2.60 -12.15 -17.97
N GLU A 55 -1.84 -12.49 -19.00
CA GLU A 55 -0.39 -12.31 -19.01
C GLU A 55 0.01 -10.84 -18.92
N LYS A 56 -0.67 -9.98 -19.68
CA LYS A 56 -0.45 -8.52 -19.64
C LYS A 56 -0.73 -7.95 -18.26
N ASP A 57 -1.85 -8.31 -17.64
CA ASP A 57 -2.20 -7.86 -16.29
C ASP A 57 -1.19 -8.33 -15.25
N ILE A 58 -0.74 -9.59 -15.31
CA ILE A 58 0.28 -10.14 -14.41
C ILE A 58 1.61 -9.37 -14.54
N LYS A 59 2.09 -9.16 -15.77
CA LYS A 59 3.35 -8.41 -15.99
C LYS A 59 3.23 -6.98 -15.47
N TRP A 60 2.11 -6.33 -15.75
CA TRP A 60 1.85 -4.97 -15.32
C TRP A 60 1.78 -4.87 -13.79
N ILE A 61 1.00 -5.72 -13.11
CA ILE A 61 0.85 -5.64 -11.65
C ILE A 61 2.17 -5.95 -10.92
N LEU A 62 2.98 -6.90 -11.40
CA LEU A 62 4.30 -7.19 -10.82
C LEU A 62 5.25 -5.99 -10.94
N SER A 63 5.23 -5.31 -12.08
CA SER A 63 5.99 -4.07 -12.29
C SER A 63 5.55 -2.98 -11.31
N GLN A 64 4.24 -2.75 -11.19
CA GLN A 64 3.69 -1.72 -10.31
C GLN A 64 3.89 -1.99 -8.82
N LEU A 65 3.82 -3.25 -8.38
CA LEU A 65 4.15 -3.64 -7.01
C LEU A 65 5.64 -3.42 -6.69
N SER A 66 6.51 -3.70 -7.66
CA SER A 66 7.95 -3.45 -7.52
C SER A 66 8.24 -1.95 -7.44
N GLU A 67 7.57 -1.14 -8.25
CA GLU A 67 7.63 0.32 -8.18
C GLU A 67 7.15 0.83 -6.82
N LEU A 68 5.99 0.38 -6.33
CA LEU A 68 5.49 0.73 -5.00
C LEU A 68 6.49 0.37 -3.89
N SER A 69 7.12 -0.81 -3.97
CA SER A 69 8.16 -1.22 -3.03
C SER A 69 9.37 -0.28 -3.05
N TYR A 70 9.79 0.17 -4.24
CA TYR A 70 10.84 1.16 -4.38
C TYR A 70 10.45 2.51 -3.79
N LEU A 71 9.24 3.01 -4.07
CA LEU A 71 8.73 4.28 -3.55
C LEU A 71 8.70 4.28 -2.01
N VAL A 72 8.19 3.18 -1.42
CA VAL A 72 8.17 2.98 0.04
C VAL A 72 9.58 2.95 0.60
N SER A 73 10.47 2.14 0.03
CA SER A 73 11.82 1.92 0.55
C SER A 73 12.73 3.16 0.45
N THR A 74 12.46 4.04 -0.52
CA THR A 74 13.24 5.26 -0.77
C THR A 74 12.55 6.54 -0.30
N ASP A 75 11.56 6.39 0.60
CA ASP A 75 10.83 7.47 1.25
C ASP A 75 10.29 8.52 0.25
N LYS A 76 9.70 8.07 -0.86
CA LYS A 76 9.13 9.00 -1.84
C LYS A 76 7.84 9.65 -1.33
N PRO A 77 7.46 10.81 -1.88
CA PRO A 77 6.16 11.41 -1.60
C PRO A 77 5.01 10.45 -1.91
N LEU A 78 3.98 10.47 -1.07
CA LEU A 78 2.73 9.76 -1.30
C LEU A 78 2.05 10.33 -2.55
N GLN A 79 1.67 9.46 -3.47
CA GLN A 79 1.07 9.82 -4.77
C GLN A 79 -0.45 9.65 -4.74
N ASP A 80 -1.16 10.45 -5.54
CA ASP A 80 -2.62 10.39 -5.62
C ASP A 80 -3.11 9.08 -6.23
N LEU A 81 -4.29 8.65 -5.79
CA LEU A 81 -5.00 7.53 -6.36
C LEU A 81 -5.62 7.94 -7.70
N SER A 82 -5.50 7.06 -8.69
CA SER A 82 -6.06 7.25 -10.04
C SER A 82 -6.89 6.07 -10.52
N ASP A 83 -7.39 5.25 -9.58
CA ASP A 83 -8.33 4.16 -9.89
C ASP A 83 -9.80 4.64 -9.86
N HIS A 84 -10.72 3.73 -10.22
CA HIS A 84 -12.17 3.96 -10.19
C HIS A 84 -12.85 3.23 -9.02
N GLY A 85 -12.08 2.91 -7.97
CA GLY A 85 -12.57 2.27 -6.76
C GLY A 85 -13.30 3.23 -5.82
N GLU A 86 -13.68 2.70 -4.68
CA GLU A 86 -14.41 3.45 -3.67
C GLU A 86 -13.55 4.54 -3.04
N ASN A 87 -14.22 5.66 -2.71
CA ASN A 87 -13.70 6.75 -1.89
C ASN A 87 -12.39 7.39 -2.38
N VAL A 88 -12.07 7.27 -3.67
CA VAL A 88 -10.85 7.87 -4.28
C VAL A 88 -10.78 9.38 -4.01
N SER A 89 -11.91 10.08 -4.18
CA SER A 89 -12.00 11.53 -3.93
C SER A 89 -11.68 11.88 -2.48
N ILE A 90 -12.20 11.11 -1.52
CA ILE A 90 -11.96 11.32 -0.09
C ILE A 90 -10.48 11.11 0.23
N TRP A 91 -9.87 10.03 -0.25
CA TRP A 91 -8.45 9.76 -0.05
C TRP A 91 -7.55 10.85 -0.64
N ASN A 92 -7.83 11.29 -1.87
CA ASN A 92 -7.05 12.33 -2.53
C ASN A 92 -7.25 13.69 -1.85
N GLU A 93 -8.45 14.00 -1.34
CA GLU A 93 -8.69 15.23 -0.59
C GLU A 93 -7.95 15.22 0.76
N GLU A 94 -8.00 14.12 1.51
CA GLU A 94 -7.22 13.98 2.76
C GLU A 94 -5.72 14.12 2.50
N LEU A 95 -5.22 13.50 1.42
CA LEU A 95 -3.81 13.61 1.04
C LEU A 95 -3.44 15.04 0.65
N ARG A 96 -4.32 15.75 -0.06
CA ARG A 96 -4.17 17.17 -0.40
C ARG A 96 -4.15 18.04 0.85
N GLU A 97 -5.06 17.83 1.78
CA GLU A 97 -5.12 18.54 3.06
C GLU A 97 -3.85 18.32 3.90
N LEU A 98 -3.33 17.09 3.94
CA LEU A 98 -2.05 16.78 4.58
C LEU A 98 -0.89 17.56 3.94
N ARG A 99 -0.84 17.64 2.60
CA ARG A 99 0.18 18.40 1.86
C ARG A 99 0.07 19.90 2.13
N ILE A 100 -1.15 20.45 2.24
CA ILE A 100 -1.37 21.86 2.60
C ILE A 100 -0.87 22.14 4.02
N LYS A 101 -1.20 21.26 4.98
CA LYS A 101 -0.88 21.46 6.41
C LYS A 101 0.60 21.27 6.73
N LYS A 102 1.25 20.28 6.09
CA LYS A 102 2.62 19.86 6.45
C LYS A 102 3.67 20.21 5.38
N GLY A 103 3.24 20.54 4.16
CA GLY A 103 4.10 20.64 2.98
C GLY A 103 4.35 19.28 2.31
N THR A 104 4.39 19.25 0.99
CA THR A 104 4.51 18.00 0.20
C THR A 104 5.73 17.16 0.57
N GLU A 105 6.87 17.80 0.86
CA GLU A 105 8.12 17.16 1.30
C GLU A 105 7.99 16.42 2.66
N GLN A 106 6.94 16.70 3.43
CA GLN A 106 6.65 16.05 4.71
C GLN A 106 5.60 14.93 4.58
N VAL A 107 5.00 14.76 3.41
CA VAL A 107 3.95 13.76 3.14
C VAL A 107 4.55 12.62 2.33
N THR A 108 5.52 11.94 2.94
CA THR A 108 6.25 10.78 2.41
C THR A 108 5.96 9.52 3.23
N TRP A 109 6.42 8.36 2.78
CA TRP A 109 6.18 7.08 3.45
C TRP A 109 6.69 7.00 4.89
N TYR A 110 7.83 7.63 5.22
CA TYR A 110 8.40 7.66 6.56
C TYR A 110 7.92 8.86 7.38
N ARG A 111 7.58 9.98 6.73
CA ARG A 111 7.32 11.26 7.43
C ARG A 111 5.85 11.52 7.69
N CYS A 112 4.96 10.91 6.91
CA CYS A 112 3.52 10.99 7.15
C CYS A 112 3.14 10.27 8.45
N ASP A 113 1.93 10.55 8.93
CA ASP A 113 1.39 9.89 10.12
C ASP A 113 1.27 8.39 9.83
N TRP A 114 1.85 7.58 10.71
CA TRP A 114 2.04 6.14 10.49
C TRP A 114 0.71 5.43 10.20
N LEU A 115 -0.36 5.79 10.93
CA LEU A 115 -1.70 5.25 10.71
C LEU A 115 -2.22 5.56 9.31
N PHE A 116 -2.09 6.80 8.86
CA PHE A 116 -2.55 7.20 7.53
C PHE A 116 -1.73 6.49 6.45
N ALA A 117 -0.40 6.50 6.57
CA ALA A 117 0.51 5.88 5.61
C ALA A 117 0.30 4.36 5.50
N GLU A 118 0.05 3.66 6.62
CA GLU A 118 -0.25 2.24 6.61
C GLU A 118 -1.58 1.93 5.91
N CYS A 119 -2.65 2.66 6.24
CA CYS A 119 -3.94 2.51 5.56
C CYS A 119 -3.82 2.85 4.06
N PHE A 120 -3.07 3.89 3.73
CA PHE A 120 -2.82 4.31 2.36
C PHE A 120 -2.01 3.27 1.57
N LEU A 121 -1.06 2.57 2.19
CA LEU A 121 -0.33 1.47 1.57
C LEU A 121 -1.29 0.38 1.08
N TYR A 122 -2.20 -0.10 1.94
CA TYR A 122 -3.18 -1.11 1.54
C TYR A 122 -4.14 -0.59 0.48
N ARG A 123 -4.56 0.69 0.58
CA ARG A 123 -5.40 1.31 -0.45
C ARG A 123 -4.72 1.44 -1.80
N GLN A 124 -3.41 1.76 -1.83
CA GLN A 124 -2.58 1.77 -3.03
C GLN A 124 -2.47 0.36 -3.63
N ILE A 125 -2.20 -0.66 -2.81
CA ILE A 125 -2.17 -2.05 -3.30
C ILE A 125 -3.49 -2.40 -3.98
N MET A 126 -4.63 -2.13 -3.34
CA MET A 126 -5.95 -2.36 -3.95
C MET A 126 -6.17 -1.53 -5.22
N SER A 127 -5.73 -0.27 -5.25
CA SER A 127 -5.76 0.60 -6.44
C SER A 127 -5.11 -0.08 -7.65
N LEU A 128 -3.93 -0.68 -7.43
CA LEU A 128 -3.20 -1.37 -8.49
C LEU A 128 -4.03 -2.54 -9.04
N PHE A 129 -4.59 -3.40 -8.20
CA PHE A 129 -5.44 -4.51 -8.67
C PHE A 129 -6.71 -4.02 -9.38
N LEU A 130 -7.35 -2.95 -8.91
CA LEU A 130 -8.56 -2.40 -9.53
C LEU A 130 -8.32 -1.83 -10.94
N LYS A 131 -7.09 -1.40 -11.24
CA LYS A 131 -6.68 -0.90 -12.57
C LYS A 131 -6.43 -2.02 -13.58
N THR A 132 -6.27 -3.27 -13.13
CA THR A 132 -6.13 -4.42 -14.04
C THR A 132 -7.46 -4.76 -14.70
N THR A 133 -7.44 -5.57 -15.75
CA THR A 133 -8.68 -6.04 -16.41
C THR A 133 -9.26 -7.27 -15.72
N THR A 134 -8.40 -8.22 -15.37
CA THR A 134 -8.74 -9.60 -14.97
C THR A 134 -8.43 -9.91 -13.50
N LEU A 135 -7.68 -9.05 -12.80
CA LEU A 135 -7.26 -9.26 -11.40
C LEU A 135 -8.00 -8.35 -10.41
N LYS A 136 -9.09 -7.69 -10.81
CA LYS A 136 -9.84 -6.75 -9.95
C LYS A 136 -10.38 -7.37 -8.66
N GLN A 137 -10.69 -8.67 -8.69
CA GLN A 137 -11.21 -9.43 -7.55
C GLN A 137 -10.15 -10.30 -6.89
N PHE A 138 -8.88 -10.20 -7.33
CA PHE A 138 -7.80 -10.98 -6.76
C PHE A 138 -7.47 -10.48 -5.35
N ASP A 139 -7.53 -11.37 -4.38
CA ASP A 139 -7.12 -11.09 -3.01
C ASP A 139 -5.68 -11.60 -2.78
N PRO A 140 -4.68 -10.71 -2.72
CA PRO A 140 -3.28 -11.10 -2.54
C PRO A 140 -2.98 -11.69 -1.15
N PHE A 141 -3.90 -11.56 -0.20
CA PHE A 141 -3.77 -12.06 1.17
C PHE A 141 -4.57 -13.35 1.40
N ALA A 142 -5.34 -13.83 0.43
CA ALA A 142 -6.22 -15.00 0.57
C ALA A 142 -5.45 -16.25 1.03
N SER A 143 -4.34 -16.57 0.37
CA SER A 143 -3.50 -17.71 0.72
C SER A 143 -3.00 -17.63 2.17
N GLN A 144 -2.58 -16.45 2.63
CA GLN A 144 -2.12 -16.26 4.00
C GLN A 144 -3.27 -16.46 5.01
N LYS A 145 -4.46 -15.92 4.72
CA LYS A 145 -5.64 -16.10 5.57
C LYS A 145 -6.02 -17.57 5.69
N GLN A 146 -6.00 -18.31 4.57
CA GLN A 146 -6.30 -19.73 4.55
C GLN A 146 -5.26 -20.55 5.32
N SER A 147 -3.96 -20.28 5.13
CA SER A 147 -2.90 -20.97 5.89
C SER A 147 -3.02 -20.73 7.40
N SER A 148 -3.32 -19.50 7.83
CA SER A 148 -3.54 -19.21 9.24
C SER A 148 -4.77 -19.89 9.83
N PHE A 149 -5.79 -20.20 9.02
CA PHE A 149 -6.98 -20.91 9.46
C PHE A 149 -6.75 -22.42 9.58
N ILE A 150 -6.03 -23.02 8.62
CA ILE A 150 -5.76 -24.46 8.57
C ILE A 150 -4.65 -24.89 9.54
N GLY A 151 -3.77 -23.97 9.95
CA GLY A 151 -2.65 -24.26 10.84
C GLY A 151 -3.07 -24.56 12.29
N TRP A 152 -3.62 -25.76 12.52
CA TRP A 152 -3.65 -26.53 13.77
C TRP A 152 -3.48 -28.02 13.46
#